data_AF-A0A562WIY6-F1
#
_entry.id   AF-A0A562WIY6-F1
#
_cell.length_a   1.000
_cell.length_b   1.000
_cell.length_c   1.000
_cell.angle_alpha   90.00
_cell.angle_beta   90.00
_cell.angle_gamma   90.00
#
_symmetry.space_group_name_H-M   'P 1'
#
loop_
_entity.id
_entity.type
_entity.pdbx_description
1 polymer ?
#
loop_
_entity_poly.entity_id
_entity_poly.type
_entity_poly.pdbx_seq_one_letter_code
_entity_poly.pdbx_strand_id
1 'polypeptide(L)'
;MRAHGRGAIVQVGSALAYRGIPLQSAYCASKHAIQGFNDSLRAELLHDCPGVKLSMVQLPAVNTPQFSWVRTRLPRHPQPVPPIFAPEVAARAIVWAADRGPHELNVGGPTWKARLGDTLFPGLLDRKLARDGYDSQQTDTPIDPAAWRDNLDQPGDADRDRGAEGVFTDRARGRSAALWVGTHKPAVTAAGLGVLALTLGGLARRHR
;
A
#
# COMPACT_ATOMS: atom_id res chain seq x y z
N MET A 1 12.24 22.15 7.88
CA MET A 1 10.75 22.23 7.88
C MET A 1 10.25 23.13 9.01
N ARG A 2 10.47 22.79 10.29
CA ARG A 2 10.05 23.63 11.45
C ARG A 2 10.51 25.09 11.34
N ALA A 3 11.78 25.34 11.03
CA ALA A 3 12.29 26.71 10.81
C ALA A 3 11.59 27.51 9.70
N HIS A 4 10.99 26.83 8.72
CA HIS A 4 10.22 27.47 7.64
C HIS A 4 8.71 27.46 7.88
N GLY A 5 8.24 26.85 8.97
CA GLY A 5 6.81 26.69 9.30
C GLY A 5 6.01 25.85 8.30
N ARG A 6 6.64 25.17 7.33
CA ARG A 6 5.97 24.45 6.25
C ARG A 6 6.77 23.27 5.68
N GLY A 7 6.05 22.35 5.05
CA GLY A 7 6.61 21.28 4.23
C GLY A 7 5.68 20.06 4.16
N ALA A 8 6.16 18.95 3.58
CA ALA A 8 5.43 17.68 3.54
C ALA A 8 6.33 16.51 3.99
N ILE A 9 5.78 15.61 4.81
CA ILE A 9 6.36 14.33 5.18
C ILE A 9 5.44 13.25 4.60
N VAL A 10 5.99 12.35 3.79
CA VAL A 10 5.25 11.23 3.21
C VAL A 10 5.82 9.91 3.74
N GLN A 11 5.04 9.23 4.58
CA GLN A 11 5.34 7.91 5.09
C GLN A 11 4.90 6.84 4.09
N VAL A 12 5.83 5.97 3.68
CA VAL A 12 5.52 4.82 2.83
C VAL A 12 5.02 3.66 3.70
N GLY A 13 3.69 3.58 3.79
CA GLY A 13 2.96 2.57 4.55
C GLY A 13 2.70 1.29 3.75
N SER A 14 2.04 0.35 4.41
CA SER A 14 1.45 -0.85 3.80
C SER A 14 0.14 -1.20 4.50
N ALA A 15 -0.79 -1.85 3.79
CA ALA A 15 -1.97 -2.45 4.43
C ALA A 15 -1.60 -3.45 5.56
N LEU A 16 -0.36 -3.96 5.53
CA LEU A 16 0.22 -4.81 6.56
C LEU A 16 0.53 -4.09 7.88
N ALA A 17 0.30 -2.76 7.95
CA ALA A 17 0.25 -1.99 9.17
C ALA A 17 -1.05 -2.18 9.99
N TYR A 18 -2.09 -2.76 9.37
CA TYR A 18 -3.39 -3.01 10.03
C TYR A 18 -3.71 -4.49 10.14
N ARG A 19 -3.19 -5.31 9.22
CA ARG A 19 -3.41 -6.75 9.21
C ARG A 19 -2.14 -7.49 8.84
N GLY A 20 -1.60 -8.25 9.79
CA GLY A 20 -0.45 -9.11 9.55
C GLY A 20 -0.75 -10.27 8.59
N ILE A 21 0.28 -10.74 7.90
CA ILE A 21 0.25 -11.95 7.07
C ILE A 21 1.38 -12.90 7.49
N PRO A 22 1.28 -14.21 7.21
CA PRO A 22 2.37 -15.16 7.48
C PRO A 22 3.65 -14.78 6.72
N LEU A 23 4.79 -15.35 7.14
CA LEU A 23 6.12 -15.16 6.55
C LEU A 23 6.74 -13.76 6.71
N GLN A 24 5.99 -12.79 7.23
CA GLN A 24 6.42 -11.39 7.32
C GLN A 24 6.20 -10.75 8.70
N SER A 25 6.28 -11.53 9.78
CA SER A 25 5.96 -11.03 11.14
C SER A 25 6.77 -9.79 11.54
N ALA A 26 8.09 -9.79 11.32
CA ALA A 26 8.96 -8.65 11.62
C ALA A 26 8.61 -7.41 10.78
N TYR A 27 8.29 -7.61 9.50
CA TYR A 27 7.86 -6.52 8.61
C TYR A 27 6.48 -5.98 9.01
N CYS A 28 5.53 -6.85 9.36
CA CYS A 28 4.21 -6.43 9.82
C CYS A 28 4.32 -5.63 11.12
N ALA A 29 5.14 -6.08 12.07
CA ALA A 29 5.40 -5.38 13.32
C ALA A 29 5.97 -3.97 13.08
N SER A 30 6.97 -3.83 12.20
CA SER A 30 7.54 -2.52 11.88
C SER A 30 6.54 -1.60 11.19
N LYS A 31 5.67 -2.12 10.30
CA LYS A 31 4.62 -1.32 9.66
C LYS A 31 3.53 -0.87 10.63
N HIS A 32 3.15 -1.70 11.61
CA HIS A 32 2.27 -1.28 12.70
C HIS A 32 2.93 -0.17 13.56
N ALA A 33 4.23 -0.31 13.87
CA ALA A 33 4.96 0.70 14.65
C ALA A 33 5.02 2.06 13.92
N ILE A 34 5.29 2.07 12.61
CA ILE A 34 5.28 3.30 11.80
C ILE A 34 3.88 3.95 11.81
N GLN A 35 2.80 3.16 11.77
CA GLN A 35 1.45 3.71 11.86
C GLN A 35 1.21 4.40 13.21
N GLY A 36 1.54 3.73 14.33
CA GLY A 36 1.40 4.33 15.66
C GLY A 36 2.25 5.60 15.82
N PHE A 37 3.49 5.58 15.33
CA PHE A 37 4.36 6.75 15.29
C PHE A 37 3.75 7.90 14.46
N ASN A 38 3.22 7.59 13.28
CA ASN A 38 2.59 8.57 12.40
C ASN A 38 1.36 9.24 13.07
N ASP A 39 0.58 8.47 13.82
CA ASP A 39 -0.60 8.99 14.53
C ASP A 39 -0.19 9.95 15.67
N SER A 40 0.86 9.63 16.45
CA SER A 40 1.42 10.54 17.47
C SER A 40 1.97 11.81 16.84
N LEU A 41 2.87 11.66 15.87
CA LEU A 41 3.55 12.78 15.22
C LEU A 41 2.55 13.75 14.57
N ARG A 42 1.43 13.26 14.06
CA ARG A 42 0.39 14.12 13.51
C ARG A 42 -0.16 15.09 14.54
N ALA A 43 -0.50 14.61 15.74
CA ALA A 43 -1.05 15.44 16.80
C ALA A 43 -0.03 16.51 17.23
N GLU A 44 1.24 16.10 17.37
CA GLU A 44 2.35 16.99 17.68
C GLU A 44 2.54 18.07 16.60
N LEU A 45 2.50 17.71 15.31
CA LEU A 45 2.62 18.67 14.21
C LEU A 45 1.44 19.63 14.13
N LEU A 46 0.21 19.18 14.41
CA LEU A 46 -0.95 20.06 14.47
C LEU A 46 -0.83 21.10 15.58
N HIS A 47 -0.19 20.74 16.70
CA HIS A 47 0.08 21.66 17.81
C HIS A 47 1.24 22.61 17.50
N ASP A 48 2.39 22.08 17.12
CA ASP A 48 3.65 22.83 17.05
C ASP A 48 3.87 23.53 15.71
N CYS A 49 3.42 22.94 14.60
CA CYS A 49 3.81 23.37 13.25
C CYS A 49 2.78 22.95 12.19
N PRO A 50 1.53 23.46 12.23
CA PRO A 50 0.42 22.99 11.41
C PRO A 50 0.61 23.17 9.90
N GLY A 51 1.59 23.98 9.47
CA GLY A 51 1.97 24.11 8.06
C GLY A 51 2.78 22.93 7.51
N VAL A 52 3.22 21.99 8.35
CA VAL A 52 3.84 20.73 7.91
C VAL A 52 2.76 19.67 7.71
N LYS A 53 2.57 19.24 6.46
CA LYS A 53 1.65 18.18 6.10
C LYS A 53 2.28 16.82 6.39
N LEU A 54 1.54 15.92 7.01
CA LEU A 54 1.94 14.53 7.22
C LEU A 54 0.96 13.61 6.48
N SER A 55 1.48 12.75 5.62
CA SER A 55 0.70 11.82 4.81
C SER A 55 1.25 10.41 4.94
N MET A 56 0.36 9.42 5.06
CA MET A 56 0.74 8.02 4.92
C MET A 56 0.16 7.44 3.62
N VAL A 57 1.03 6.90 2.76
CA VAL A 57 0.65 6.26 1.50
C VAL A 57 0.74 4.75 1.68
N GLN A 58 -0.41 4.09 1.72
CA GLN A 58 -0.50 2.63 1.86
C GLN A 58 -0.27 1.98 0.51
N LEU A 59 0.97 1.52 0.28
CA LEU A 59 1.33 0.83 -0.94
C LEU A 59 0.83 -0.63 -0.94
N PRO A 60 0.42 -1.14 -2.12
CA PRO A 60 0.14 -2.54 -2.31
C PRO A 60 1.42 -3.32 -2.59
N ALA A 61 1.25 -4.56 -3.02
CA ALA A 61 2.31 -5.32 -3.67
C ALA A 61 2.77 -4.61 -4.96
N VAL A 62 4.05 -4.23 -5.00
CA VAL A 62 4.67 -3.52 -6.12
C VAL A 62 5.72 -4.41 -6.80
N ASN A 63 5.75 -4.38 -8.14
CA ASN A 63 6.77 -5.06 -8.94
C ASN A 63 8.10 -4.28 -8.91
N THR A 64 8.87 -4.45 -7.84
CA THR A 64 10.24 -3.93 -7.75
C THR A 64 11.27 -5.05 -7.90
N PRO A 65 12.56 -4.75 -8.15
CA PRO A 65 13.62 -5.77 -8.20
C PRO A 65 13.80 -6.59 -6.92
N GLN A 66 13.19 -6.19 -5.79
CA GLN A 66 13.27 -6.85 -4.49
C GLN A 66 13.15 -8.37 -4.59
N PHE A 67 12.19 -8.88 -5.36
CA PHE A 67 11.90 -10.31 -5.41
C PHE A 67 12.92 -11.12 -6.20
N SER A 68 13.86 -10.48 -6.89
CA SER A 68 14.94 -11.12 -7.64
C SER A 68 16.22 -11.31 -6.83
N TRP A 69 16.32 -10.70 -5.66
CA TRP A 69 17.56 -10.68 -4.85
C TRP A 69 17.35 -10.56 -3.34
N VAL A 70 16.11 -10.71 -2.85
CA VAL A 70 15.87 -10.70 -1.40
C VAL A 70 16.41 -11.98 -0.78
N ARG A 71 17.02 -11.88 0.42
CA ARG A 71 17.37 -13.07 1.19
C ARG A 71 16.09 -13.84 1.52
N THR A 72 16.02 -15.09 1.10
CA THR A 72 14.82 -15.92 1.24
C THR A 72 15.17 -17.30 1.79
N ARG A 73 14.28 -17.85 2.62
CA ARG A 73 14.29 -19.25 3.07
C ARG A 73 13.11 -20.03 2.50
N LEU A 74 12.40 -19.43 1.55
CA LEU A 74 11.25 -20.04 0.91
C LEU A 74 11.72 -21.11 -0.09
N PRO A 75 10.97 -22.23 -0.21
CA PRO A 75 11.33 -23.28 -1.16
C PRO A 75 11.17 -22.86 -2.63
N ARG A 76 10.35 -21.83 -2.89
CA ARG A 76 10.05 -21.34 -4.24
C ARG A 76 10.30 -19.83 -4.35
N HIS A 77 10.42 -19.36 -5.58
CA HIS A 77 10.80 -17.98 -5.88
C HIS A 77 9.80 -17.00 -5.26
N PRO A 78 10.26 -16.06 -4.40
CA PRO A 78 9.38 -15.15 -3.70
C PRO A 78 8.67 -14.23 -4.70
N GLN A 79 7.46 -13.81 -4.40
CA GLN A 79 6.72 -12.87 -5.24
C GLN A 79 5.89 -11.88 -4.40
N PRO A 80 5.52 -10.72 -4.97
CA PRO A 80 4.53 -9.85 -4.36
C PRO A 80 3.18 -10.55 -4.26
N VAL A 81 2.46 -10.37 -3.14
CA VAL A 81 1.09 -10.91 -2.97
C VAL A 81 0.15 -10.25 -3.99
N PRO A 82 -0.47 -10.99 -4.91
CA PRO A 82 -1.36 -10.40 -5.91
C PRO A 82 -2.57 -9.67 -5.27
N PRO A 83 -3.08 -8.59 -5.88
CA PRO A 83 -2.70 -8.02 -7.17
C PRO A 83 -1.40 -7.19 -7.15
N ILE A 84 -0.60 -7.32 -8.21
CA ILE A 84 0.71 -6.67 -8.37
C ILE A 84 0.56 -5.37 -9.15
N PHE A 85 1.23 -4.31 -8.72
CA PHE A 85 1.22 -3.00 -9.37
C PHE A 85 2.60 -2.59 -9.86
N ALA A 86 2.64 -1.83 -10.95
CA ALA A 86 3.89 -1.26 -11.47
C ALA A 86 4.45 -0.19 -10.51
N PRO A 87 5.77 -0.03 -10.40
CA PRO A 87 6.41 0.94 -9.49
C PRO A 87 5.97 2.38 -9.74
N GLU A 88 5.61 2.75 -10.97
CA GLU A 88 5.11 4.07 -11.34
C GLU A 88 3.77 4.38 -10.66
N VAL A 89 2.96 3.37 -10.33
CA VAL A 89 1.72 3.56 -9.57
C VAL A 89 2.04 4.06 -8.16
N ALA A 90 3.07 3.49 -7.52
CA ALA A 90 3.53 3.92 -6.20
C ALA A 90 4.15 5.33 -6.29
N ALA A 91 5.01 5.58 -7.29
CA ALA A 91 5.63 6.88 -7.50
C ALA A 91 4.58 8.00 -7.67
N ARG A 92 3.58 7.81 -8.55
CA ARG A 92 2.50 8.79 -8.73
C ARG A 92 1.73 9.06 -7.45
N ALA A 93 1.46 8.02 -6.64
CA ALA A 93 0.75 8.18 -5.38
C ALA A 93 1.57 8.97 -4.35
N ILE A 94 2.86 8.69 -4.24
CA ILE A 94 3.77 9.38 -3.31
C ILE A 94 3.93 10.86 -3.69
N VAL A 95 4.17 11.15 -4.97
CA VAL A 95 4.28 12.54 -5.46
C VAL A 95 2.98 13.30 -5.24
N TRP A 96 1.83 12.71 -5.61
CA TRP A 96 0.54 13.34 -5.38
C TRP A 96 0.28 13.61 -3.89
N ALA A 97 0.68 12.69 -3.00
CA ALA A 97 0.55 12.88 -1.56
C ALA A 97 1.46 13.98 -1.04
N ALA A 98 2.69 14.10 -1.56
CA ALA A 98 3.59 15.20 -1.20
C ALA A 98 2.99 16.57 -1.52
N ASP A 99 2.33 16.71 -2.68
CA ASP A 99 1.71 17.97 -3.10
C ASP A 99 0.43 18.29 -2.31
N ARG A 100 -0.48 17.30 -2.21
CA ARG A 100 -1.83 17.51 -1.67
C ARG A 100 -1.90 17.37 -0.16
N GLY A 101 -1.05 16.54 0.44
CA GLY A 101 -1.01 16.21 1.86
C GLY A 101 -2.28 15.56 2.40
N PRO A 102 -2.80 14.49 1.78
CA PRO A 102 -3.90 13.72 2.37
C PRO A 102 -3.49 13.16 3.74
N HIS A 103 -4.44 12.93 4.64
CA HIS A 103 -4.15 12.19 5.87
C HIS A 103 -3.59 10.79 5.56
N GLU A 104 -4.30 10.07 4.69
CA GLU A 104 -3.95 8.73 4.23
C GLU A 104 -4.39 8.56 2.77
N LEU A 105 -3.57 7.87 1.98
CA LEU A 105 -3.86 7.50 0.59
C LEU A 105 -3.67 6.00 0.38
N ASN A 106 -4.70 5.32 -0.12
CA ASN A 106 -4.72 3.88 -0.33
C ASN A 106 -4.54 3.54 -1.82
N VAL A 107 -3.51 2.74 -2.14
CA VAL A 107 -3.07 2.59 -3.53
C VAL A 107 -3.59 1.32 -4.21
N GLY A 108 -3.48 0.10 -3.67
CA GLY A 108 -3.90 -1.12 -4.41
C GLY A 108 -5.20 -1.78 -3.97
N GLY A 109 -5.95 -1.11 -3.11
CA GLY A 109 -7.24 -1.56 -2.63
C GLY A 109 -7.62 -0.78 -1.38
N PRO A 110 -8.89 -0.83 -0.96
CA PRO A 110 -9.29 -0.09 0.22
C PRO A 110 -8.72 -0.79 1.46
N THR A 111 -7.67 -0.23 2.05
CA THR A 111 -7.04 -0.74 3.30
C THR A 111 -8.05 -0.85 4.45
N TRP A 112 -9.14 -0.07 4.40
CA TRP A 112 -10.27 -0.23 5.30
C TRP A 112 -10.90 -1.63 5.24
N LYS A 113 -10.87 -2.34 4.11
CA LYS A 113 -11.38 -3.72 4.03
C LYS A 113 -10.55 -4.67 4.86
N ALA A 114 -9.22 -4.51 4.86
CA ALA A 114 -8.33 -5.31 5.69
C ALA A 114 -8.60 -5.01 7.18
N ARG A 115 -8.69 -3.72 7.54
CA ARG A 115 -9.01 -3.27 8.90
C ARG A 115 -10.38 -3.78 9.39
N LEU A 116 -11.42 -3.63 8.56
CA LEU A 116 -12.79 -4.04 8.91
C LEU A 116 -12.92 -5.56 8.94
N GLY A 117 -12.28 -6.27 8.01
CA GLY A 117 -12.27 -7.73 7.99
C GLY A 117 -11.61 -8.33 9.24
N ASP A 118 -10.49 -7.76 9.67
CA ASP A 118 -9.81 -8.16 10.90
C ASP A 118 -10.65 -7.85 12.15
N THR A 119 -11.33 -6.70 12.15
CA THR A 119 -12.18 -6.30 13.28
C THR A 119 -13.44 -7.16 13.40
N LEU A 120 -14.09 -7.50 12.28
CA LEU A 120 -15.38 -8.20 12.29
C LEU A 120 -15.25 -9.72 12.24
N PHE A 121 -14.22 -10.25 11.58
CA PHE A 121 -14.10 -11.68 11.28
C PHE A 121 -12.65 -12.21 11.40
N PRO A 122 -11.95 -11.97 12.52
CA PRO A 122 -10.52 -12.28 12.64
C PRO A 122 -10.22 -13.77 12.40
N GLY A 123 -10.97 -14.68 13.03
CA GLY A 123 -10.74 -16.13 12.90
C GLY A 123 -10.99 -16.70 11.50
N LEU A 124 -11.91 -16.11 10.72
CA LEU A 124 -12.11 -16.51 9.32
C LEU A 124 -10.93 -16.06 8.45
N LEU A 125 -10.43 -14.85 8.70
CA LEU A 125 -9.28 -14.30 8.00
C LEU A 125 -8.00 -15.06 8.34
N ASP A 126 -7.81 -15.46 9.60
CA ASP A 126 -6.70 -16.32 10.04
C ASP A 126 -6.72 -17.65 9.29
N ARG A 127 -7.86 -18.34 9.23
CA ARG A 127 -8.00 -19.61 8.50
C ARG A 127 -7.72 -19.45 7.01
N LYS A 128 -8.18 -18.36 6.40
CA LYS A 128 -7.90 -18.06 5.00
C LYS A 128 -6.41 -17.82 4.76
N LEU A 129 -5.75 -17.03 5.61
CA LEU A 129 -4.31 -16.76 5.50
C LEU A 129 -3.46 -17.99 5.81
N ALA A 130 -3.91 -18.85 6.74
CA ALA A 130 -3.27 -20.14 6.99
C ALA A 130 -3.31 -21.05 5.77
N ARG A 131 -4.40 -21.00 5.00
CA ARG A 131 -4.56 -21.79 3.76
C ARG A 131 -3.81 -21.20 2.57
N ASP A 132 -3.98 -19.90 2.31
CA ASP A 132 -3.58 -19.29 1.04
C ASP A 132 -2.36 -18.36 1.17
N GLY A 133 -2.05 -17.90 2.39
CA GLY A 133 -1.10 -16.82 2.65
C GLY A 133 0.36 -17.21 2.43
N TYR A 134 0.69 -18.50 2.54
CA TYR A 134 2.05 -19.01 2.30
C TYR A 134 2.34 -19.13 0.80
N ASP A 135 1.43 -19.74 0.05
CA ASP A 135 1.60 -19.97 -1.39
C ASP A 135 1.45 -18.68 -2.19
N SER A 136 0.59 -17.74 -1.79
CA SER A 136 0.41 -16.47 -2.50
C SER A 136 1.68 -15.59 -2.53
N GLN A 137 2.64 -15.84 -1.65
CA GLN A 137 3.92 -15.14 -1.56
C GLN A 137 5.05 -15.82 -2.35
N GLN A 138 4.75 -16.89 -3.08
CA GLN A 138 5.72 -17.62 -3.89
C GLN A 138 5.17 -17.91 -5.29
N THR A 139 6.05 -18.03 -6.27
CA THR A 139 5.73 -18.63 -7.57
C THR A 139 5.75 -20.16 -7.46
N ASP A 140 5.51 -20.84 -8.58
CA ASP A 140 5.69 -22.30 -8.68
C ASP A 140 7.14 -22.71 -8.98
N THR A 141 8.03 -21.74 -9.27
CA THR A 141 9.43 -21.97 -9.59
C THR A 141 10.25 -22.27 -8.32
N PRO A 142 10.88 -23.44 -8.18
CA PRO A 142 11.79 -23.72 -7.06
C PRO A 142 13.00 -22.78 -7.05
N ILE A 143 13.53 -22.50 -5.86
CA ILE A 143 14.85 -21.87 -5.71
C ILE A 143 15.88 -22.93 -5.32
N ASP A 144 17.06 -22.86 -5.93
CA ASP A 144 18.27 -23.50 -5.41
C ASP A 144 18.97 -22.56 -4.40
N PRO A 145 19.00 -22.89 -3.09
CA PRO A 145 19.64 -22.07 -2.07
C PRO A 145 21.14 -21.85 -2.30
N ALA A 146 21.83 -22.80 -2.97
CA ALA A 146 23.26 -22.67 -3.25
C ALA A 146 23.54 -21.69 -4.40
N ALA A 147 22.61 -21.58 -5.35
CA ALA A 147 22.72 -20.69 -6.50
C ALA A 147 22.09 -19.31 -6.26
N TRP A 148 21.14 -19.18 -5.32
CA TRP A 148 20.50 -17.90 -5.02
C TRP A 148 21.54 -16.87 -4.57
N ARG A 149 21.42 -15.65 -5.10
CA ARG A 149 22.25 -14.51 -4.72
C ARG A 149 21.33 -13.43 -4.18
N ASP A 150 21.59 -13.02 -2.94
CA ASP A 150 20.82 -11.98 -2.26
C ASP A 150 21.62 -10.71 -2.02
N ASN A 151 20.93 -9.67 -1.59
CA ASN A 151 21.48 -8.34 -1.34
C ASN A 151 21.54 -7.97 0.16
N LEU A 152 21.53 -8.93 1.09
CA LEU A 152 21.48 -8.59 2.52
C LEU A 152 22.84 -8.15 3.08
N ASP A 153 23.90 -8.88 2.76
CA ASP A 153 25.24 -8.61 3.30
C ASP A 153 26.12 -7.79 2.34
N GLN A 154 25.74 -7.72 1.06
CA GLN A 154 26.46 -6.97 0.02
C GLN A 154 25.45 -6.33 -0.95
N PRO A 155 25.77 -5.15 -1.53
CA PRO A 155 24.94 -4.53 -2.55
C PRO A 155 24.78 -5.44 -3.78
N GLY A 156 23.54 -5.64 -4.25
CA GLY A 156 23.22 -6.51 -5.39
C GLY A 156 23.33 -5.83 -6.77
N ASP A 157 23.78 -4.57 -6.79
CA ASP A 157 23.72 -3.61 -7.90
C ASP A 157 25.07 -2.94 -8.21
N ALA A 158 26.19 -3.44 -7.66
CA ALA A 158 27.51 -2.86 -7.89
C ALA A 158 27.91 -2.81 -9.38
N ASP A 159 27.57 -3.85 -10.14
CA ASP A 159 27.95 -3.96 -11.57
C ASP A 159 26.90 -3.39 -12.53
N ARG A 160 25.66 -3.19 -12.06
CA ARG A 160 24.54 -2.77 -12.90
C ARG A 160 23.38 -2.23 -12.07
N ASP A 161 22.88 -1.07 -12.49
CA ASP A 161 21.59 -0.54 -12.05
C ASP A 161 20.44 -1.47 -12.49
N ARG A 162 19.67 -1.94 -11.51
CA ARG A 162 18.50 -2.81 -11.73
C ARG A 162 17.24 -2.04 -12.12
N GLY A 163 17.24 -0.71 -12.00
CA GLY A 163 16.07 0.13 -12.20
C GLY A 163 14.99 -0.06 -11.13
N ALA A 164 13.80 0.49 -11.38
CA ALA A 164 12.67 0.43 -10.45
C ALA A 164 11.77 -0.79 -10.64
N GLU A 165 11.87 -1.46 -11.80
CA GLU A 165 10.93 -2.50 -12.23
C GLU A 165 11.48 -3.91 -11.97
N GLY A 166 10.64 -4.76 -11.38
CA GLY A 166 10.98 -6.16 -11.11
C GLY A 166 10.59 -7.12 -12.23
N VAL A 167 10.87 -8.41 -12.00
CA VAL A 167 10.64 -9.50 -12.97
C VAL A 167 9.15 -9.86 -13.21
N PHE A 168 8.20 -9.19 -12.55
CA PHE A 168 6.77 -9.48 -12.68
C PHE A 168 6.01 -8.49 -13.56
N THR A 169 6.69 -7.88 -14.54
CA THR A 169 6.13 -6.86 -15.46
C THR A 169 4.85 -7.33 -16.14
N ASP A 170 4.82 -8.56 -16.65
CA ASP A 170 3.66 -9.11 -17.36
C ASP A 170 2.40 -9.24 -16.48
N ARG A 171 2.56 -9.26 -15.15
CA ARG A 171 1.46 -9.31 -14.19
C ARG A 171 1.18 -7.95 -13.53
N ALA A 172 2.05 -6.97 -13.74
CA ALA A 172 2.00 -5.70 -13.06
C ALA A 172 0.94 -4.78 -13.66
N ARG A 173 0.04 -4.27 -12.81
CA ARG A 173 -0.98 -3.30 -13.22
C ARG A 173 -0.38 -1.90 -13.23
N GLY A 174 -0.39 -1.25 -14.40
CA GLY A 174 0.04 0.16 -14.54
C GLY A 174 -0.95 1.19 -13.99
N ARG A 175 -2.15 0.78 -13.56
CA ARG A 175 -3.22 1.66 -13.06
C ARG A 175 -3.85 1.07 -11.80
N SER A 176 -4.37 1.94 -10.94
CA SER A 176 -5.20 1.55 -9.80
C SER A 176 -6.48 2.37 -9.72
N ALA A 177 -7.62 1.67 -9.67
CA ALA A 177 -8.91 2.28 -9.43
C ALA A 177 -9.00 2.92 -8.03
N ALA A 178 -8.40 2.28 -7.01
CA ALA A 178 -8.39 2.80 -5.65
C ALA A 178 -7.60 4.12 -5.59
N LEU A 179 -6.44 4.17 -6.26
CA LEU A 179 -5.67 5.41 -6.38
C LEU A 179 -6.48 6.48 -7.12
N TRP A 180 -7.09 6.14 -8.26
CA TRP A 180 -7.88 7.09 -9.03
C TRP A 180 -9.02 7.70 -8.21
N VAL A 181 -9.79 6.88 -7.49
CA VAL A 181 -10.83 7.35 -6.57
C VAL A 181 -10.22 8.22 -5.47
N GLY A 182 -9.10 7.78 -4.89
CA GLY A 182 -8.39 8.48 -3.82
C GLY A 182 -7.90 9.88 -4.22
N THR A 183 -7.48 10.06 -5.48
CA THR A 183 -7.01 11.34 -6.01
C THR A 183 -8.10 12.22 -6.60
N HIS A 184 -9.30 11.67 -6.85
CA HIS A 184 -10.45 12.38 -7.42
C HIS A 184 -11.64 12.46 -6.44
N LYS A 185 -11.40 12.29 -5.13
CA LYS A 185 -12.46 12.27 -4.09
C LYS A 185 -13.52 13.37 -4.26
N PRO A 186 -13.18 14.66 -4.45
CA PRO A 186 -14.20 15.70 -4.60
C PRO A 186 -15.14 15.47 -5.78
N ALA A 187 -14.60 15.08 -6.94
CA ALA A 187 -15.39 14.80 -8.14
C ALA A 187 -16.27 13.56 -7.97
N VAL A 188 -15.73 12.49 -7.36
CA VAL A 188 -16.47 11.27 -7.06
C VAL A 188 -17.61 11.54 -6.08
N THR A 189 -17.36 12.32 -5.02
CA THR A 189 -18.37 12.72 -4.05
C THR A 189 -19.46 13.58 -4.69
N ALA A 190 -19.08 14.58 -5.50
CA ALA A 190 -20.04 15.44 -6.20
C ALA A 190 -20.94 14.64 -7.15
N ALA A 191 -20.37 13.73 -7.94
CA ALA A 191 -21.14 12.84 -8.81
C ALA A 191 -22.11 11.96 -8.01
N GLY A 192 -21.67 11.37 -6.89
CA GLY A 192 -22.51 10.55 -6.02
C GLY A 192 -23.70 11.33 -5.43
N LEU A 193 -23.45 12.55 -4.93
CA LEU A 193 -24.50 13.43 -4.42
C LEU A 193 -25.48 13.86 -5.52
N GLY A 194 -24.99 14.13 -6.73
CA GLY A 194 -25.83 14.46 -7.88
C GLY A 194 -26.78 13.31 -8.25
N VAL A 195 -26.28 12.08 -8.30
CA VAL A 195 -27.12 10.89 -8.54
C VAL A 195 -28.16 10.73 -7.44
N LEU A 196 -27.79 10.87 -6.17
CA LEU A 196 -28.72 10.77 -5.04
C LEU A 196 -29.82 11.85 -5.10
N ALA A 197 -29.47 13.09 -5.45
CA ALA A 197 -30.45 14.16 -5.59
C ALA A 197 -31.44 13.89 -6.73
N LEU A 198 -30.97 13.36 -7.87
CA LEU A 198 -31.82 12.99 -8.99
C LEU A 198 -32.75 11.81 -8.66
N THR A 199 -32.27 10.79 -7.95
CA THR A 199 -33.11 9.65 -7.56
C THR A 199 -34.19 10.05 -6.57
N LEU A 200 -33.84 10.83 -5.53
CA LEU A 200 -34.80 11.35 -4.55
C LEU A 200 -35.81 12.30 -5.20
N GLY A 201 -35.36 13.18 -6.10
CA GLY A 201 -36.23 14.08 -6.86
C GLY A 201 -37.19 13.34 -7.80
N GLY A 202 -36.72 12.26 -8.44
CA GLY A 202 -37.54 11.41 -9.29
C GLY A 202 -38.59 10.61 -8.50
N LEU A 203 -38.22 10.08 -7.33
CA LEU A 203 -39.14 9.39 -6.42
C LEU A 203 -40.20 10.36 -5.86
N ALA A 204 -39.80 11.57 -5.44
CA ALA A 204 -40.72 12.58 -4.93
C ALA A 204 -41.73 13.05 -6.00
N ARG A 205 -41.32 13.12 -7.28
CA ARG A 205 -42.21 13.42 -8.41
C ARG A 205 -43.16 12.28 -8.79
N ARG A 206 -42.83 11.03 -8.47
CA ARG A 206 -43.71 9.86 -8.68
C ARG A 206 -44.77 9.69 -7.60
N HIS A 207 -44.56 10.30 -6.42
CA HIS A 207 -45.48 10.25 -5.28
C HIS A 207 -46.38 11.50 -5.16
N ARG A 208 -46.31 12.43 -6.12
CA ARG A 208 -47.24 13.55 -6.29
C ARG A 208 -48.09 13.30 -7.52
#